data_AF-A0A367JAL8-F1
#
_entry.id   AF-A0A367JAL8-F1
#
_cell.length_a   1.000
_cell.length_b   1.000
_cell.length_c   1.000
_cell.angle_alpha   90.00
_cell.angle_beta   90.00
_cell.angle_gamma   90.00
#
_symmetry.space_group_name_H-M   'P 1'
#
loop_
_entity.id
_entity.type
_entity.pdbx_description
1 polymer ?
#
loop_
_entity_poly.entity_id
_entity_poly.type
_entity_poly.pdbx_seq_one_letter_code
_entity_poly.pdbx_strand_id
1 'polypeptide(L)'
;DIKSKGHDYTNALVLAQKFDLRKCVHQKEKKSVTAQQCIRDLVSTNNPEHFFVASGDVQLKNAIRKIPGVPVVIVNTRKKGLGLEDMTARSKAAMKTNEVNKVTPLDKETARLKRALLGEEKV
;
A
#
# COMPACT_ATOMS: atom_id res chain seq x y z
N ASP A 1 12.34 -9.61 17.23
CA ASP A 1 10.98 -10.19 17.29
C ASP A 1 10.27 -9.61 18.53
N ILE A 2 8.94 -9.59 18.60
CA ILE A 2 8.23 -9.16 19.81
C ILE A 2 8.52 -10.13 20.97
N LYS A 3 8.71 -11.42 20.66
CA LYS A 3 9.10 -12.46 21.63
C LYS A 3 10.47 -12.20 22.27
N SER A 4 11.40 -11.62 21.50
CA SER A 4 12.76 -11.36 21.97
C SER A 4 12.87 -10.10 22.84
N LYS A 5 11.78 -9.33 23.01
CA LYS A 5 11.78 -8.09 23.81
C LYS A 5 11.53 -8.29 25.30
N GLY A 6 11.25 -9.52 25.75
CA GLY A 6 11.10 -9.83 27.17
C GLY A 6 9.67 -9.68 27.72
N HIS A 7 9.56 -9.71 29.05
CA HIS A 7 8.28 -9.85 29.77
C HIS A 7 7.31 -8.69 29.55
N ASP A 8 7.82 -7.46 29.40
CA ASP A 8 7.00 -6.25 29.20
C ASP A 8 6.15 -6.29 27.92
N TYR A 9 6.53 -7.13 26.96
CA TYR A 9 5.85 -7.26 25.66
C TYR A 9 4.95 -8.50 25.58
N THR A 10 4.75 -9.23 26.67
CA THR A 10 3.89 -10.43 26.72
C THR A 10 2.46 -10.11 26.31
N ASN A 11 1.86 -9.05 26.84
CA ASN A 11 0.51 -8.62 26.46
C ASN A 11 0.43 -8.24 24.97
N ALA A 12 1.47 -7.56 24.46
CA ALA A 12 1.55 -7.22 23.05
C ALA A 12 1.66 -8.47 22.16
N LEU A 13 2.40 -9.50 22.59
CA LEU A 13 2.48 -10.79 21.90
C LEU A 13 1.13 -11.52 21.87
N VAL A 14 0.44 -11.59 23.01
CA VAL A 14 -0.89 -12.24 23.10
C VAL A 14 -1.91 -11.53 22.22
N LEU A 15 -1.87 -10.20 22.15
CA LEU A 15 -2.71 -9.44 21.22
C LEU A 15 -2.32 -9.67 19.76
N ALA A 16 -1.03 -9.67 19.44
CA ALA A 16 -0.54 -9.92 18.09
C ALA A 16 -0.98 -11.29 17.55
N GLN A 17 -1.06 -12.31 18.41
CA GLN A 17 -1.51 -13.65 18.05
C GLN A 17 -3.00 -13.73 17.66
N LYS A 18 -3.80 -12.70 17.94
CA LYS A 18 -5.21 -12.62 17.53
C LYS A 18 -5.39 -12.14 16.09
N PHE A 19 -4.34 -11.61 15.46
CA PHE A 19 -4.40 -11.12 14.08
C PHE A 19 -3.93 -12.18 13.10
N ASP A 20 -4.39 -12.05 11.86
CA ASP A 20 -3.96 -12.92 10.76
C ASP A 20 -2.46 -12.79 10.51
N LEU A 21 -1.80 -13.95 10.46
CA LEU A 21 -0.37 -14.06 10.23
C LEU A 21 -0.07 -14.05 8.74
N ARG A 22 0.51 -12.95 8.24
CA ARG A 22 1.06 -12.92 6.88
C ARG A 22 2.44 -13.56 6.86
N LYS A 23 2.57 -14.68 6.14
CA LYS A 23 3.86 -15.34 5.91
C LYS A 23 4.74 -14.47 5.01
N CYS A 24 5.94 -14.14 5.48
CA CYS A 24 6.98 -13.46 4.69
C CYS A 24 7.88 -14.46 3.95
N VAL A 25 8.58 -13.99 2.92
CA VAL A 25 9.54 -14.81 2.16
C VAL A 25 10.75 -15.21 2.99
N HIS A 26 11.15 -14.38 3.96
CA HIS A 26 12.33 -14.62 4.80
C HIS A 26 12.21 -15.85 5.69
N GLN A 27 10.97 -16.25 6.05
CA GLN A 27 10.73 -17.50 6.78
C GLN A 27 11.09 -18.73 5.93
N LYS A 28 10.84 -18.69 4.62
CA LYS A 28 11.20 -19.76 3.69
C LYS A 28 12.71 -19.77 3.43
N GLU A 29 13.30 -18.59 3.27
CA GLU A 29 14.74 -18.40 3.00
C GLU A 29 15.62 -18.61 4.24
N LYS A 30 15.02 -18.86 5.41
CA LYS A 30 15.71 -18.94 6.72
C LYS A 30 16.62 -17.74 6.98
N LYS A 31 16.26 -16.57 6.44
CA LYS A 31 17.03 -15.33 6.56
C LYS A 31 16.47 -14.49 7.70
N SER A 32 17.33 -14.09 8.63
CA SER A 32 16.95 -13.11 9.65
C SER A 32 17.06 -11.70 9.07
N VAL A 33 15.95 -10.97 9.07
CA VAL A 33 15.89 -9.58 8.63
C VAL A 33 15.23 -8.72 9.71
N THR A 34 15.46 -7.42 9.66
CA THR A 34 14.78 -6.49 10.56
C THR A 34 13.28 -6.41 10.23
N ALA A 35 12.45 -6.07 11.20
CA ALA A 35 11.00 -5.90 10.97
C ALA A 35 10.71 -4.82 9.91
N GLN A 36 11.49 -3.73 9.90
CA GLN A 36 11.38 -2.69 8.89
C GLN A 36 11.62 -3.24 7.48
N GLN A 37 12.65 -4.07 7.31
CA GLN A 37 12.98 -4.67 6.02
C GLN A 37 11.94 -5.71 5.60
N CYS A 38 11.47 -6.54 6.55
CA CYS A 38 10.39 -7.50 6.30
C CYS A 38 9.14 -6.83 5.75
N ILE A 39 8.69 -5.73 6.36
CA ILE A 39 7.49 -4.99 5.91
C ILE A 39 7.72 -4.36 4.53
N ARG A 40 8.89 -3.78 4.26
CA ARG A 40 9.21 -3.20 2.95
C ARG A 40 9.19 -4.25 1.84
N ASP A 41 9.80 -5.40 2.08
CA ASP A 41 9.83 -6.50 1.12
C ASP A 41 8.42 -7.08 0.90
N LEU A 42 7.58 -7.11 1.94
CA LEU A 42 6.19 -7.56 1.86
C LEU A 42 5.32 -6.61 1.02
N VAL A 43 5.46 -5.30 1.24
CA VAL A 43 4.72 -4.26 0.49
C VAL A 43 5.21 -4.15 -0.94
N SER A 44 6.48 -4.49 -1.20
CA SER A 44 7.11 -4.43 -2.52
C SER A 44 7.07 -3.02 -3.12
N THR A 45 7.25 -2.88 -4.44
CA THR A 45 7.46 -1.59 -5.12
C THR A 45 6.16 -0.86 -5.51
N ASN A 46 5.04 -1.56 -5.63
CA ASN A 46 3.77 -0.97 -6.07
C ASN A 46 2.55 -1.47 -5.27
N ASN A 47 2.78 -2.07 -4.10
CA ASN A 47 1.71 -2.54 -3.22
C ASN A 47 0.61 -3.37 -3.92
N PRO A 48 0.96 -4.47 -4.61
CA PRO A 48 0.00 -5.25 -5.40
C PRO A 48 -1.14 -5.83 -4.55
N GLU A 49 -0.88 -6.12 -3.29
CA GLU A 49 -1.83 -6.68 -2.33
C GLU A 49 -2.60 -5.59 -1.56
N HIS A 50 -2.40 -4.30 -1.90
CA HIS A 50 -3.11 -3.16 -1.32
C HIS A 50 -3.01 -3.05 0.21
N PHE A 51 -1.83 -3.31 0.77
CA PHE A 51 -1.60 -3.19 2.21
C PHE A 51 -1.72 -1.76 2.72
N PHE A 52 -2.21 -1.65 3.94
CA PHE A 52 -2.06 -0.47 4.79
C PHE A 52 -0.95 -0.74 5.80
N VAL A 53 -0.07 0.24 6.03
CA VAL A 53 1.02 0.09 7.00
C VAL A 53 0.72 0.93 8.24
N ALA A 54 0.46 0.27 9.37
CA ALA A 54 0.31 0.93 10.66
C ALA A 54 1.65 0.96 11.40
N SER A 55 2.27 2.14 11.53
CA SER A 55 3.56 2.26 12.25
C SER A 55 3.79 3.64 12.86
N GLY A 56 4.32 3.67 14.08
CA GLY A 56 4.84 4.88 14.72
C GLY A 56 6.29 5.21 14.37
N ASP A 57 7.01 4.30 13.70
CA ASP A 57 8.43 4.44 13.40
C ASP A 57 8.67 5.35 12.18
N VAL A 58 9.36 6.47 12.41
CA VAL A 58 9.66 7.50 11.41
C VAL A 58 10.47 6.94 10.23
N GLN A 59 11.42 6.03 10.48
CA GLN A 59 12.27 5.50 9.42
C GLN A 59 11.50 4.56 8.49
N LEU A 60 10.61 3.73 9.05
CA LEU A 60 9.74 2.87 8.26
C LEU A 60 8.78 3.71 7.44
N LYS A 61 8.10 4.69 8.06
CA LYS A 61 7.16 5.59 7.37
C LYS A 61 7.81 6.33 6.21
N ASN A 62 9.00 6.91 6.41
CA ASN A 62 9.71 7.63 5.35
C ASN A 62 10.08 6.74 4.17
N ALA A 63 10.32 5.45 4.39
CA ALA A 63 10.55 4.51 3.30
C ALA A 63 9.26 4.08 2.61
N ILE A 64 8.19 3.79 3.38
CA ILE A 64 6.90 3.40 2.82
C ILE A 64 6.27 4.52 1.99
N ARG A 65 6.42 5.78 2.41
CA ARG A 65 5.96 6.95 1.64
C ARG A 65 6.61 7.08 0.25
N LYS A 66 7.76 6.43 0.01
CA LYS A 66 8.40 6.41 -1.31
C LYS A 66 7.69 5.46 -2.28
N ILE A 67 6.96 4.48 -1.76
CA ILE A 67 6.20 3.48 -2.50
C ILE A 67 4.81 4.08 -2.81
N PRO A 68 4.42 4.20 -4.08
CA PRO A 68 3.09 4.67 -4.43
C PRO A 68 2.01 3.66 -3.98
N GLY A 69 0.83 4.17 -3.61
CA GLY A 69 -0.33 3.33 -3.31
C GLY A 69 -0.31 2.65 -1.94
N VAL A 70 0.55 3.08 -1.01
CA VAL A 70 0.58 2.55 0.37
C VAL A 70 0.11 3.60 1.37
N PRO A 71 -1.10 3.46 1.94
CA PRO A 71 -1.56 4.33 3.02
C PRO A 71 -0.86 3.99 4.34
N VAL A 72 -0.53 5.02 5.12
CA VAL A 72 0.13 4.87 6.42
C VAL A 72 -0.83 5.29 7.54
N VAL A 73 -1.04 4.39 8.49
CA VAL A 73 -1.85 4.63 9.69
C VAL A 73 -0.93 4.91 10.87
N ILE A 74 -1.25 5.95 11.63
CA ILE A 74 -0.53 6.34 12.84
C ILE A 74 -1.46 6.32 14.04
N VAL A 75 -0.92 5.90 15.19
CA VAL A 75 -1.63 6.05 16.47
C VAL A 75 -1.37 7.47 16.97
N ASN A 76 -2.43 8.26 17.11
CA ASN A 76 -2.35 9.59 17.70
C ASN A 76 -2.71 9.51 19.18
N THR A 77 -1.70 9.44 20.03
CA THR A 77 -1.86 9.34 21.48
C THR A 77 -2.53 10.57 22.09
N ARG A 78 -2.27 11.76 21.56
CA ARG A 78 -2.89 13.00 22.06
C ARG A 78 -4.39 13.06 21.78
N LYS A 79 -4.80 12.63 20.59
CA LYS A 79 -6.22 12.62 20.17
C LYS A 79 -6.94 11.30 20.50
N LYS A 80 -6.27 10.36 21.19
CA LYS A 80 -6.79 9.03 21.54
C LYS A 80 -7.45 8.30 20.36
N GLY A 81 -6.81 8.33 19.20
CA GLY A 81 -7.40 7.79 17.98
C GLY A 81 -6.38 7.38 16.92
N LEU A 82 -6.87 6.83 15.82
CA LEU A 82 -6.08 6.51 14.63
C LEU A 82 -6.12 7.69 13.66
N GLY A 83 -4.96 8.05 13.12
CA GLY A 83 -4.84 9.01 12.04
C GLY A 83 -4.40 8.31 10.75
N LEU A 84 -5.04 8.62 9.64
CA LEU A 84 -4.55 8.27 8.32
C LEU A 84 -3.68 9.42 7.81
N GLU A 85 -2.46 9.11 7.37
CA GLU A 85 -1.61 10.12 6.76
C GLU A 85 -2.10 10.50 5.36
N ASP A 86 -1.84 11.75 4.96
CA ASP A 86 -2.17 12.22 3.63
C ASP A 86 -1.43 11.43 2.55
N MET A 87 -2.10 11.23 1.41
CA MET A 87 -1.50 10.57 0.26
C MET A 87 -0.30 11.36 -0.27
N THR A 88 0.78 10.64 -0.52
CA THR A 88 2.01 11.21 -1.08
C THR A 88 1.77 11.66 -2.52
N ALA A 89 2.59 12.62 -2.99
CA ALA A 89 2.53 13.10 -4.38
C ALA A 89 2.68 11.96 -5.39
N ARG A 90 3.49 10.94 -5.07
CA ARG A 90 3.67 9.73 -5.88
C ARG A 90 2.40 8.90 -5.97
N SER A 91 1.74 8.66 -4.84
CA SER A 91 0.44 7.97 -4.83
C SER A 91 -0.62 8.74 -5.60
N LYS A 92 -0.67 10.07 -5.46
CA LYS A 92 -1.58 10.92 -6.24
C LYS A 92 -1.31 10.84 -7.75
N ALA A 93 -0.05 10.85 -8.17
CA ALA A 93 0.31 10.68 -9.57
C ALA A 93 -0.10 9.30 -10.11
N ALA A 94 0.19 8.24 -9.36
CA ALA A 94 -0.19 6.87 -9.73
C ALA A 94 -1.71 6.66 -9.81
N MET A 95 -2.48 7.30 -8.91
CA MET A 95 -3.93 7.31 -9.01
C MET A 95 -4.41 7.99 -10.28
N LYS A 96 -3.89 9.18 -10.60
CA LYS A 96 -4.25 9.89 -11.84
C LYS A 96 -3.96 9.05 -13.09
N THR A 97 -2.80 8.40 -13.16
CA THR A 97 -2.49 7.51 -14.29
C THR A 97 -3.44 6.33 -14.37
N ASN A 98 -3.78 5.71 -13.23
CA ASN A 98 -4.72 4.61 -13.18
C ASN A 98 -6.15 5.03 -13.52
N GLU A 99 -6.56 6.24 -13.13
CA GLU A 99 -7.85 6.83 -13.50
C GLU A 99 -7.92 7.05 -15.00
N VAL A 100 -6.90 7.69 -15.60
CA VAL A 100 -6.85 7.89 -17.07
C VAL A 100 -6.93 6.55 -17.78
N ASN A 101 -6.12 5.56 -17.40
CA ASN A 101 -6.12 4.24 -18.04
C ASN A 101 -7.48 3.51 -17.96
N LYS A 102 -8.27 3.77 -16.92
CA LYS A 102 -9.61 3.18 -16.76
C LYS A 102 -10.69 3.94 -17.53
N VAL A 103 -10.52 5.25 -17.71
CA VAL A 103 -11.48 6.13 -18.37
C VAL A 103 -11.24 6.20 -19.87
N THR A 104 -10.01 5.97 -20.34
CA THR A 104 -9.69 5.96 -21.78
C THR A 104 -10.43 4.83 -22.48
N PRO A 105 -11.30 5.14 -23.46
CA PRO A 105 -12.01 4.11 -24.21
C PRO A 105 -11.03 3.25 -25.00
N LEU A 106 -11.29 1.95 -25.02
CA LEU A 106 -10.45 0.97 -25.72
C LEU A 106 -10.33 1.34 -27.21
N ASP A 107 -9.19 1.06 -27.86
CA ASP A 107 -8.96 1.44 -29.26
C ASP A 107 -10.05 0.98 -30.24
N LYS A 108 -10.74 -0.12 -29.93
CA LYS A 108 -11.89 -0.61 -30.72
C LYS A 108 -13.14 0.24 -30.54
N GLU A 109 -13.41 0.72 -29.34
CA GLU A 109 -14.53 1.63 -29.02
C GLU A 109 -14.28 2.99 -29.67
N THR A 110 -13.06 3.52 -29.55
CA THR A 110 -12.69 4.79 -30.20
C THR A 110 -12.71 4.69 -31.72
N ALA A 111 -12.27 3.56 -32.30
CA ALA A 111 -12.35 3.34 -33.75
C ALA A 111 -13.80 3.23 -34.25
N ARG A 112 -14.69 2.59 -33.48
CA ARG A 112 -16.14 2.53 -33.78
C ARG A 112 -16.77 3.92 -33.71
N LEU A 113 -16.51 4.68 -32.64
CA LEU A 113 -17.01 6.04 -32.47
C LEU A 113 -16.49 6.97 -33.58
N LYS A 114 -15.21 6.89 -33.93
CA LYS A 114 -14.62 7.65 -35.05
C LYS A 114 -15.29 7.32 -36.39
N ARG A 115 -15.55 6.03 -36.67
CA ARG A 115 -16.26 5.63 -37.90
C ARG A 115 -17.71 6.10 -37.93
N ALA A 116 -18.41 6.08 -36.80
CA ALA A 116 -19.77 6.60 -36.69
C ALA A 116 -19.82 8.12 -36.93
N LEU A 117 -18.94 8.88 -36.28
CA LEU A 117 -18.84 10.35 -36.47
C LEU A 117 -18.50 10.74 -37.92
N LEU A 118 -17.54 10.05 -38.56
CA LEU A 118 -17.18 10.28 -39.96
C LEU A 118 -18.27 9.85 -40.96
N GLY A 119 -19.22 9.01 -40.55
CA GLY A 119 -20.34 8.52 -41.36
C GLY A 119 -21.55 9.44 -41.36
N GLU A 120 -21.69 10.30 -40.34
CA GLU A 120 -22.81 11.25 -40.20
C GLU A 120 -22.50 12.66 -40.72
N GLU A 121 -21.23 12.97 -41.03
CA GLU A 121 -20.79 14.27 -41.55
C GLU A 121 -20.93 14.41 -43.08
N LYS A 122 -21.66 13.50 -43.73
CA LYS A 122 -22.03 13.60 -45.15
C LYS A 122 -23.54 13.82 -45.30
N VAL A 123 -24.00 15.03 -45.02
CA VAL A 123 -25.27 15.58 -45.52
C VAL A 123 -25.02 16.99 -46.01
#